data_AF-A0A015LPJ2-F1
#
_entry.id   AF-A0A015LPJ2-F1
#
_cell.length_a   1.000
_cell.length_b   1.000
_cell.length_c   1.000
_cell.angle_alpha   90.00
_cell.angle_beta   90.00
_cell.angle_gamma   90.00
#
_symmetry.space_group_name_H-M   'P 1'
#
loop_
_entity.id
_entity.type
_entity.pdbx_description
1 polymer ?
#
loop_
_entity_poly.entity_id
_entity_poly.type
_entity_poly.pdbx_seq_one_letter_code
_entity_poly.pdbx_strand_id
1 'polypeptide(L)'
;MSLNLTNYRECKKFIEKHYETISEVCYKFAIDIDGLLDKNIKEFKEIVKIAFKLVQVNFAEESKIYKEEKMKFYIQQWCEDLQDNKKRFLDSTLNRKRSKIILDKIVIEKNSVKQLISDEELIENELIEHFRLFAEKKLNSNERLKERWIRQYSPKQDINEC
;
A
#
# COMPACT_ATOMS: atom_id res chain seq x y z
N MET A 1 5.81 2.58 -44.72
CA MET A 1 7.13 2.78 -45.36
C MET A 1 8.14 1.90 -44.62
N SER A 2 8.51 0.77 -45.20
CA SER A 2 9.56 -0.10 -44.68
C SER A 2 10.93 0.52 -44.97
N LEU A 3 11.66 0.96 -43.94
CA LEU A 3 13.05 1.41 -44.06
C LEU A 3 13.90 0.25 -44.59
N ASN A 4 14.60 0.44 -45.72
CA ASN A 4 15.47 -0.57 -46.30
C ASN A 4 16.87 -0.36 -45.71
N LEU A 5 17.08 -0.88 -44.49
CA LEU A 5 18.26 -0.67 -43.63
C LEU A 5 19.58 -1.26 -44.16
N THR A 6 19.65 -1.59 -45.44
CA THR A 6 20.85 -1.94 -46.19
C THR A 6 21.51 -0.72 -46.84
N ASN A 7 20.80 0.40 -46.97
CA ASN A 7 21.34 1.63 -47.55
C ASN A 7 22.02 2.51 -46.48
N TYR A 8 23.34 2.72 -46.60
CA TYR A 8 24.16 3.51 -45.68
C TYR A 8 23.59 4.92 -45.41
N ARG A 9 23.04 5.58 -46.44
CA ARG A 9 22.48 6.94 -46.31
C ARG A 9 21.20 6.97 -45.47
N GLU A 10 20.37 5.95 -45.58
CA GLU A 10 19.13 5.83 -44.78
C GLU A 10 19.45 5.45 -43.33
N CYS A 11 20.43 4.56 -43.12
CA CYS A 11 20.91 4.21 -41.79
C CYS A 11 21.52 5.41 -41.06
N LYS A 12 22.34 6.22 -41.75
CA LYS A 12 22.94 7.42 -41.15
C LYS A 12 21.88 8.43 -40.70
N LYS A 13 20.90 8.74 -41.56
CA LYS A 13 19.77 9.61 -41.20
C LYS A 13 18.96 9.08 -40.01
N PHE A 14 18.78 7.76 -39.93
CA PHE A 14 18.09 7.12 -38.81
C PHE A 14 18.88 7.28 -37.50
N ILE A 15 20.19 7.04 -37.53
CA ILE A 15 21.07 7.20 -36.37
C ILE A 15 21.10 8.66 -35.93
N GLU A 16 21.29 9.61 -36.86
CA GLU A 16 21.29 11.06 -36.59
C GLU A 16 20.00 11.50 -35.88
N LYS A 17 18.84 11.02 -36.33
CA LYS A 17 17.54 11.34 -35.72
C LYS A 17 17.45 10.95 -34.23
N HIS A 18 18.13 9.89 -33.83
CA HIS A 18 18.06 9.34 -32.46
C HIS A 18 19.34 9.57 -31.65
N TYR A 19 20.32 10.26 -32.22
CA TYR A 19 21.65 10.41 -31.65
C TYR A 19 21.63 11.13 -30.31
N GLU A 20 20.93 12.25 -30.18
CA GLU A 20 20.90 13.05 -28.95
C GLU A 20 20.39 12.24 -27.76
N THR A 21 19.23 11.61 -27.91
CA THR A 21 18.59 10.81 -26.86
C THR A 21 19.47 9.64 -26.43
N ILE A 22 20.08 8.93 -27.39
CA ILE A 22 20.93 7.77 -27.08
C ILE A 22 22.25 8.23 -26.46
N SER A 23 22.82 9.33 -26.94
CA SER A 23 24.05 9.89 -26.39
C SER A 23 23.87 10.32 -24.94
N GLU A 24 22.76 11.01 -24.62
CA GLU A 24 22.44 11.40 -23.23
C GLU A 24 22.38 10.19 -22.30
N VAL A 25 21.68 9.13 -22.72
CA VAL A 25 21.60 7.88 -21.95
C VAL A 25 22.99 7.24 -21.83
N CYS A 26 23.74 7.14 -22.92
CA CYS A 26 25.08 6.57 -22.90
C CYS A 26 26.04 7.35 -21.99
N TYR A 27 26.00 8.69 -22.00
CA TYR A 27 26.78 9.53 -21.09
C TYR A 27 26.39 9.28 -19.63
N LYS A 28 25.09 9.22 -19.33
CA LYS A 28 24.59 8.95 -17.97
C LYS A 28 25.10 7.61 -17.42
N PHE A 29 25.25 6.61 -18.28
CA PHE A 29 25.72 5.27 -17.92
C PHE A 29 27.19 5.00 -18.27
N ALA A 30 27.97 6.02 -18.61
CA ALA A 30 29.39 5.89 -19.01
C ALA A 30 29.64 4.83 -20.09
N ILE A 31 28.72 4.71 -21.05
CA ILE A 31 28.85 3.82 -22.21
C ILE A 31 29.71 4.54 -23.26
N ASP A 32 30.73 3.85 -23.77
CA ASP A 32 31.55 4.36 -24.87
C ASP A 32 30.70 4.54 -26.15
N ILE A 33 30.75 5.75 -26.70
CA ILE A 33 30.02 6.17 -27.91
C ILE A 33 30.95 6.61 -29.04
N ASP A 34 32.25 6.30 -28.96
CA ASP A 34 33.20 6.69 -30.00
C ASP A 34 32.76 6.19 -31.38
N GLY A 35 32.65 7.15 -32.31
CA GLY A 35 32.20 6.92 -33.67
C GLY A 35 30.76 6.44 -33.79
N LEU A 36 29.85 6.72 -32.84
CA LEU A 36 28.44 6.25 -32.88
C LEU A 36 27.71 6.61 -34.18
N LEU A 37 28.02 7.77 -34.79
CA LEU A 37 27.47 8.20 -36.08
C LEU A 37 28.05 7.44 -37.28
N ASP A 38 29.23 6.86 -37.11
CA ASP A 38 29.96 6.11 -38.15
C ASP A 38 29.73 4.60 -38.05
N LYS A 39 29.07 4.13 -36.98
CA LYS A 39 28.71 2.73 -36.76
C LYS A 39 27.63 2.27 -37.74
N ASN A 40 27.66 0.99 -38.08
CA ASN A 40 26.59 0.39 -38.86
C ASN A 40 25.33 0.18 -38.00
N ILE A 41 24.19 -0.06 -38.65
CA ILE A 41 22.90 -0.21 -37.95
C ILE A 41 22.87 -1.38 -36.96
N LYS A 42 23.67 -2.43 -37.17
CA LYS A 42 23.75 -3.58 -36.26
C LYS A 42 24.50 -3.20 -34.97
N GLU A 43 25.63 -2.53 -35.10
CA GLU A 43 26.43 -2.01 -33.98
C GLU A 43 25.64 -0.99 -33.17
N PHE A 44 25.00 -0.05 -33.85
CA PHE A 44 24.10 0.92 -33.22
C PHE A 44 22.99 0.23 -32.42
N LYS A 45 22.35 -0.80 -33.01
CA LYS A 45 21.31 -1.58 -32.33
C LYS A 45 21.82 -2.29 -31.08
N GLU A 46 23.04 -2.83 -31.09
CA GLU A 46 23.61 -3.46 -29.90
C GLU A 46 23.90 -2.43 -28.79
N ILE A 47 24.40 -1.24 -29.13
CA ILE A 47 24.59 -0.15 -28.16
C ILE A 47 23.25 0.25 -27.54
N VAL A 48 22.21 0.43 -28.35
CA VAL A 48 20.87 0.76 -27.87
C VAL A 48 20.32 -0.31 -26.95
N LYS A 49 20.55 -1.60 -27.24
CA LYS A 49 20.12 -2.69 -26.35
C LYS A 49 20.87 -2.66 -25.01
N ILE A 50 22.17 -2.39 -25.02
CA ILE A 50 22.97 -2.28 -23.79
C ILE A 50 22.46 -1.11 -22.96
N ALA A 51 22.32 0.07 -23.56
CA ALA A 51 21.79 1.26 -22.92
C ALA A 51 20.39 1.00 -22.33
N PHE A 52 19.51 0.36 -23.08
CA PHE A 52 18.17 0.01 -22.62
C PHE A 52 18.19 -0.93 -21.40
N LYS A 53 19.02 -1.97 -21.42
CA LYS A 53 19.15 -2.89 -20.27
C LYS A 53 19.67 -2.17 -19.03
N LEU A 54 20.65 -1.26 -19.19
CA LEU A 54 21.19 -0.49 -18.07
C LEU A 54 20.13 0.45 -17.47
N VAL A 55 19.35 1.12 -18.31
CA VAL A 55 18.21 1.93 -17.86
C VAL A 55 17.21 1.09 -17.06
N GLN A 56 16.88 -0.12 -17.54
CA GLN A 56 15.94 -1.01 -16.84
C GLN A 56 16.46 -1.43 -15.46
N VAL A 57 17.75 -1.79 -15.37
CA VAL A 57 18.38 -2.17 -14.10
C VAL A 57 18.38 -0.99 -13.13
N ASN A 58 18.81 0.19 -13.59
CA ASN A 58 18.83 1.40 -12.76
C ASN A 58 17.44 1.80 -12.27
N PHE A 59 16.43 1.73 -13.15
CA PHE A 59 15.05 2.00 -12.75
C PHE A 59 14.55 1.02 -11.69
N ALA A 60 14.89 -0.27 -11.80
CA ALA A 60 14.51 -1.27 -10.81
C ALA A 60 15.16 -1.00 -9.45
N GLU A 61 16.43 -0.58 -9.46
CA GLU A 61 17.17 -0.19 -8.26
C GLU A 61 16.59 1.08 -7.61
N GLU A 62 16.41 2.16 -8.38
CA GLU A 62 15.78 3.41 -7.91
C GLU A 62 14.37 3.15 -7.36
N SER A 63 13.58 2.31 -8.03
CA SER A 63 12.25 1.92 -7.57
C SER A 63 12.29 1.18 -6.23
N LYS A 64 13.31 0.33 -6.01
CA LYS A 64 13.50 -0.37 -4.74
C LYS A 64 13.88 0.60 -3.63
N ILE A 65 14.86 1.48 -3.87
CA ILE A 65 15.29 2.51 -2.93
C ILE A 65 14.11 3.39 -2.53
N TYR A 66 13.35 3.88 -3.52
CA TYR A 66 12.17 4.71 -3.27
C TYR A 66 11.12 4.01 -2.40
N LYS A 67 10.86 2.72 -2.63
CA LYS A 67 9.93 1.93 -1.81
C LYS A 67 10.44 1.77 -0.37
N GLU A 68 11.73 1.53 -0.18
CA GLU A 68 12.34 1.42 1.14
C GLU A 68 12.29 2.74 1.92
N GLU A 69 12.59 3.86 1.25
CA GLU A 69 12.47 5.19 1.84
C GLU A 69 11.04 5.52 2.24
N LYS A 70 10.07 5.23 1.35
CA LYS A 70 8.64 5.40 1.68
C LYS A 70 8.21 4.52 2.85
N MET A 71 8.69 3.28 2.91
CA MET A 71 8.40 2.39 4.04
C MET A 71 8.93 2.99 5.35
N LYS A 72 10.19 3.43 5.37
CA LYS A 72 10.80 4.09 6.54
C LYS A 72 10.01 5.32 6.98
N PHE A 73 9.61 6.16 6.03
CA PHE A 73 8.79 7.34 6.28
C PHE A 73 7.47 6.98 6.98
N TYR A 74 6.72 5.99 6.47
CA TYR A 74 5.45 5.59 7.08
C TYR A 74 5.62 4.92 8.45
N ILE A 75 6.68 4.13 8.64
CA ILE A 75 6.99 3.55 9.95
C ILE A 75 7.26 4.66 10.97
N GLN A 76 8.06 5.65 10.60
CA GLN A 76 8.37 6.79 11.47
C GLN A 76 7.09 7.55 11.84
N GLN A 77 6.25 7.84 10.84
CA GLN A 77 4.96 8.50 11.05
C GLN A 77 4.03 7.68 11.98
N TRP A 78 4.03 6.35 11.87
CA TRP A 78 3.28 5.49 12.80
C TRP A 78 3.80 5.56 14.23
N CYS A 79 5.12 5.62 14.43
CA CYS A 79 5.71 5.78 15.75
C CYS A 79 5.30 7.12 16.39
N GLU A 80 5.27 8.19 15.61
CA GLU A 80 4.79 9.51 16.03
C GLU A 80 3.29 9.48 16.34
N ASP A 81 2.46 8.94 15.44
CA ASP A 81 1.01 8.82 15.63
C ASP A 81 0.69 7.95 16.87
N LEU A 82 1.51 6.95 17.21
CA LEU A 82 1.30 6.14 18.42
C LEU A 82 1.41 6.96 19.72
N GLN A 83 2.29 7.96 19.75
CA GLN A 83 2.49 8.84 20.90
C GLN A 83 1.45 9.97 20.91
N ASP A 84 1.30 10.67 19.79
CA ASP A 84 0.56 11.94 19.73
C ASP A 84 -0.89 11.79 19.27
N ASN A 85 -1.21 10.75 18.48
CA ASN A 85 -2.53 10.59 17.87
C ASN A 85 -2.95 9.12 17.69
N LYS A 86 -3.24 8.47 18.82
CA LYS A 86 -3.65 7.05 18.90
C LYS A 86 -4.81 6.69 17.97
N LYS A 87 -5.73 7.63 17.71
CA LYS A 87 -6.86 7.42 16.80
C LYS A 87 -6.37 7.19 15.38
N ARG A 88 -5.51 8.07 14.87
CA ARG A 88 -4.92 7.97 13.53
C ARG A 88 -4.05 6.72 13.36
N PHE A 89 -3.27 6.37 14.38
CA PHE A 89 -2.51 5.12 14.41
C PHE A 89 -3.43 3.89 14.27
N LEU A 90 -4.53 3.83 15.03
CA LEU A 90 -5.49 2.73 14.97
C LEU A 90 -6.21 2.66 13.61
N ASP A 91 -6.58 3.80 13.03
CA ASP A 91 -7.20 3.83 11.71
C ASP A 91 -6.25 3.29 10.64
N SER A 92 -4.98 3.72 10.68
CA SER A 92 -3.96 3.28 9.71
C SER A 92 -3.59 1.81 9.88
N THR A 93 -3.44 1.34 11.11
CA THR A 93 -3.03 -0.05 11.39
C THR A 93 -4.13 -1.05 11.08
N LEU A 94 -5.38 -0.71 11.42
CA LEU A 94 -6.50 -1.64 11.29
C LEU A 94 -7.14 -1.59 9.89
N ASN A 95 -6.66 -0.70 9.01
CA ASN A 95 -7.21 -0.44 7.67
C ASN A 95 -8.74 -0.40 7.67
N ARG A 96 -9.32 0.17 8.74
CA ARG A 96 -10.76 0.07 9.01
C ARG A 96 -11.47 1.06 8.12
N LYS A 97 -12.30 0.56 7.19
CA LYS A 97 -13.31 1.38 6.53
C LYS A 97 -14.30 1.82 7.60
N ARG A 98 -14.27 3.10 7.98
CA ARG A 98 -15.20 3.64 8.99
C ARG A 98 -16.62 3.57 8.44
N SER A 99 -17.41 2.61 8.92
CA SER A 99 -18.86 2.63 8.80
C SER A 99 -19.42 3.44 9.97
N LYS A 100 -19.92 4.64 9.70
CA LYS A 100 -20.72 5.39 10.67
C LYS A 100 -22.17 4.94 10.50
N ILE A 101 -22.76 4.36 11.55
CA ILE A 101 -24.21 4.17 11.62
C ILE A 101 -24.78 5.47 12.19
N ILE A 102 -25.63 6.14 11.41
CA ILE A 102 -26.41 7.28 11.88
C ILE A 102 -27.78 6.73 12.24
N LEU A 103 -28.21 6.94 13.49
CA LEU A 103 -29.49 6.48 13.99
C LEU A 103 -30.43 7.67 14.06
N ASP A 104 -31.37 7.76 13.13
CA ASP A 104 -32.35 8.85 13.11
C ASP A 104 -33.50 8.59 14.10
N LYS A 105 -33.77 7.32 14.39
CA LYS A 105 -34.87 6.88 15.25
C LYS A 105 -34.52 5.60 16.00
N ILE A 106 -34.88 5.55 17.27
CA ILE A 106 -34.75 4.35 18.10
C ILE A 106 -36.08 3.99 18.75
N VAL A 107 -36.34 2.70 18.92
CA VAL A 107 -37.51 2.19 19.65
C VAL A 107 -37.02 1.60 20.96
N ILE A 108 -37.55 2.11 22.07
CA ILE A 108 -37.21 1.64 23.41
C ILE A 108 -38.47 1.08 24.06
N GLU A 109 -38.32 -0.04 24.74
CA GLU A 109 -39.37 -0.62 25.56
C GLU A 109 -39.08 -0.33 27.03
N LYS A 110 -39.85 0.58 27.63
CA LYS A 110 -39.81 0.87 29.07
C LYS A 110 -41.18 0.53 29.64
N ASN A 111 -41.22 -0.29 30.69
CA ASN A 111 -42.46 -0.67 31.39
C ASN A 111 -43.56 -1.24 30.47
N SER A 112 -43.17 -2.11 29.52
CA SER A 112 -44.09 -2.72 28.55
C SER A 112 -44.75 -1.75 27.57
N VAL A 113 -44.28 -0.49 27.51
CA VAL A 113 -44.69 0.50 26.52
C VAL A 113 -43.53 0.75 25.57
N LYS A 114 -43.80 0.61 24.26
CA LYS A 114 -42.84 0.94 23.22
C LYS A 114 -42.92 2.42 22.90
N GLN A 115 -41.81 3.12 23.06
CA GLN A 115 -41.67 4.54 22.75
C GLN A 115 -40.71 4.70 21.56
N LEU A 116 -41.13 5.51 20.59
CA LEU A 116 -40.30 5.90 19.45
C LEU A 116 -39.65 7.24 19.78
N ILE A 117 -38.33 7.29 19.76
CA ILE A 117 -37.54 8.50 19.99
C ILE A 117 -36.91 8.90 18.66
N SER A 118 -37.01 10.18 18.31
CA SER A 118 -36.44 10.77 17.08
C SER A 118 -35.59 12.01 17.35
N ASP A 119 -35.48 12.40 18.61
CA ASP A 119 -34.65 13.54 19.05
C ASP A 119 -33.19 13.08 19.23
N GLU A 120 -32.25 13.84 18.67
CA GLU A 120 -30.84 13.45 18.59
C GLU A 120 -30.17 13.36 19.98
N GLU A 121 -30.45 14.30 20.88
CA GLU A 121 -29.89 14.30 22.25
C GLU A 121 -30.47 13.14 23.06
N LEU A 122 -31.76 12.87 22.93
CA LEU A 122 -32.39 11.73 23.61
C LEU A 122 -31.90 10.39 23.06
N ILE A 123 -31.64 10.29 21.74
CA ILE A 123 -31.06 9.10 21.12
C ILE A 123 -29.67 8.82 21.68
N GLU A 124 -28.80 9.84 21.76
CA GLU A 124 -27.44 9.69 22.25
C GLU A 124 -27.40 9.25 23.72
N ASN A 125 -28.23 9.88 24.57
CA ASN A 125 -28.32 9.52 25.99
C ASN A 125 -28.78 8.08 26.21
N GLU A 126 -29.82 7.64 25.49
CA GLU A 126 -30.32 6.27 25.62
C GLU A 126 -29.33 5.23 25.06
N LEU A 127 -28.57 5.58 24.02
CA LEU A 127 -27.49 4.72 23.50
C LEU A 127 -26.34 4.59 24.50
N ILE A 128 -25.90 5.68 25.11
CA ILE A 128 -24.86 5.67 26.15
C ILE A 128 -25.30 4.77 27.30
N GLU A 129 -26.51 4.96 27.81
CA GLU A 129 -27.05 4.14 28.89
C GLU A 129 -27.20 2.67 28.49
N HIS A 130 -27.70 2.37 27.28
CA HIS A 130 -27.78 1.00 26.78
C HIS A 130 -26.41 0.32 26.80
N PHE A 131 -25.38 0.93 26.19
CA PHE A 131 -24.06 0.31 26.08
C PHE A 131 -23.31 0.27 27.41
N ARG A 132 -23.53 1.24 28.29
CA ARG A 132 -23.02 1.22 29.67
C ARG A 132 -23.60 0.01 30.43
N LEU A 133 -24.92 -0.16 30.43
CA LEU A 133 -25.59 -1.29 31.07
C LEU A 133 -25.23 -2.63 30.40
N PHE A 134 -25.01 -2.63 29.09
CA PHE A 134 -24.55 -3.81 28.36
C PHE A 134 -23.14 -4.24 28.77
N ALA A 135 -22.23 -3.28 28.98
CA ALA A 135 -20.88 -3.55 29.47
C ALA A 135 -20.84 -3.93 30.96
N GLU A 136 -21.74 -3.36 31.77
CA GLU A 136 -21.90 -3.68 33.19
C GLU A 136 -22.59 -5.02 33.46
N LYS A 137 -23.35 -5.55 32.49
CA LYS A 137 -23.66 -6.98 32.43
C LYS A 137 -22.35 -7.74 32.23
N LYS A 138 -21.62 -7.95 33.33
CA LYS A 138 -20.68 -9.05 33.42
C LYS A 138 -21.46 -10.29 32.98
N LEU A 139 -21.06 -10.86 31.86
CA LEU A 139 -21.24 -12.28 31.57
C LEU A 139 -20.38 -13.06 32.59
N ASN A 140 -20.66 -12.87 33.88
CA ASN A 140 -20.34 -13.81 34.94
C ASN A 140 -21.39 -14.93 34.91
N SER A 141 -21.89 -15.31 33.74
CA SER A 141 -22.33 -16.67 33.62
C SER A 141 -21.06 -17.49 33.89
N ASN A 142 -21.10 -18.43 34.83
CA ASN A 142 -20.08 -19.46 34.95
C ASN A 142 -20.08 -20.39 33.71
N GLU A 143 -20.43 -19.87 32.54
CA GLU A 143 -20.41 -20.54 31.26
C GLU A 143 -18.95 -20.79 30.93
N ARG A 144 -18.55 -22.04 31.16
CA ARG A 144 -17.30 -22.58 30.65
C ARG A 144 -17.18 -22.21 29.16
N LEU A 145 -16.00 -21.72 28.77
CA LEU A 145 -15.63 -21.52 27.37
C LEU A 145 -16.09 -22.73 26.55
N LYS A 146 -16.79 -22.49 25.43
CA LYS A 146 -17.19 -23.58 24.52
C LYS A 146 -15.95 -24.39 24.12
N GLU A 147 -16.08 -25.72 24.05
CA GLU A 147 -14.94 -26.62 23.78
C GLU A 147 -14.11 -26.22 22.56
N ARG A 148 -14.76 -25.70 21.51
CA ARG A 148 -14.07 -25.23 20.30
C ARG A 148 -13.00 -24.17 20.60
N TRP A 149 -13.27 -23.27 21.55
CA TRP A 149 -12.36 -22.20 21.93
C TRP A 149 -11.28 -22.70 22.88
N ILE A 150 -11.64 -23.62 23.79
CA ILE A 150 -10.65 -24.30 24.63
C ILE A 150 -9.60 -24.96 23.74
N ARG A 151 -10.02 -25.74 22.73
CA ARG A 151 -9.08 -26.42 21.80
C ARG A 151 -8.27 -25.43 20.96
N GLN A 152 -8.90 -24.38 20.44
CA GLN A 152 -8.23 -23.38 19.59
C GLN A 152 -7.12 -22.62 20.34
N TYR A 153 -7.36 -22.32 21.63
CA TYR A 153 -6.44 -21.58 22.48
C TYR A 153 -5.64 -22.49 23.43
N SER A 154 -5.78 -23.81 23.31
CA SER A 154 -4.93 -24.75 24.05
C SER A 154 -3.48 -24.50 23.67
N PRO A 155 -2.56 -24.48 24.66
CA PRO A 155 -1.13 -24.39 24.38
C PRO A 155 -0.72 -25.49 23.41
N LYS A 156 -0.03 -25.10 22.33
CA LYS A 156 0.60 -26.08 21.44
C LYS A 156 1.81 -26.65 22.17
N GLN A 157 1.81 -27.96 22.37
CA GLN A 157 2.86 -28.66 23.12
C GLN A 157 4.23 -28.46 22.47
N ASP A 158 4.26 -28.35 21.14
CA ASP A 158 5.47 -28.23 20.32
C ASP A 158 6.17 -26.85 20.40
N ILE A 159 5.60 -25.87 21.12
CA ILE A 159 6.17 -24.51 21.22
C ILE A 159 7.11 -24.37 22.44
N ASN A 160 7.14 -25.35 23.35
CA ASN A 160 7.94 -25.32 24.56
C ASN A 160 9.10 -26.35 24.61
N GLU A 161 9.39 -27.04 23.51
CA GLU A 161 10.63 -27.83 23.39
C GLU A 161 11.76 -26.92 22.90
N CYS A 162 12.35 -26.18 23.85
CA CYS A 162 13.67 -25.55 23.75
C CYS A 162 14.44 -25.86 25.03
#